data_AF-A0A9D5AW58-F1
#
_entry.id   AF-A0A9D5AW58-F1
#
_cell.length_a   1.000
_cell.length_b   1.000
_cell.length_c   1.000
_cell.angle_alpha   90.00
_cell.angle_beta   90.00
_cell.angle_gamma   90.00
#
_symmetry.space_group_name_H-M   'P 1'
#
loop_
_entity.id
_entity.type
_entity.pdbx_description
1 polymer ?
#
loop_
_entity_poly.entity_id
_entity_poly.type
_entity_poly.pdbx_seq_one_letter_code
_entity_poly.pdbx_strand_id
1 'polypeptide(L)'
;MASSPLIFTVRRFQPELVLPASSTPREVKLLSDIDDQQGLRFNIPFIFIYRHEPSMEEKDPVKVLRNALSQTLVHYYPFAGRIKEGVGRKLMVDCTGEGVMFIGAEADVTLDQLGDSLHPPFSYLQELLYDVTGSELIIDRPIRLIQVSINKYCISIIMITAHIFF
;
A
#
# COMPACT_ATOMS: atom_id res chain seq x y z
N MET A 1 15.75 28.94 15.49
CA MET A 1 14.81 28.34 16.46
C MET A 1 14.32 27.04 15.84
N ALA A 2 14.54 25.89 16.49
CA ALA A 2 13.98 24.64 15.99
C ALA A 2 12.46 24.72 16.17
N SER A 3 11.71 24.57 15.07
CA SER A 3 10.25 24.41 15.13
C SER A 3 9.95 23.20 16.01
N SER A 4 8.97 23.32 16.91
CA SER A 4 8.44 22.16 17.62
C SER A 4 8.00 21.09 16.61
N PRO A 5 8.23 19.79 16.88
CA PRO A 5 7.79 18.72 16.00
C PRO A 5 6.26 18.75 15.93
N LEU A 6 5.72 18.61 14.71
CA LEU A 6 4.29 18.47 14.50
C LEU A 6 3.82 17.15 15.13
N ILE A 7 2.79 17.22 15.96
CA ILE A 7 2.17 16.05 16.59
C ILE A 7 0.77 15.91 16.00
N PHE A 8 0.48 14.74 15.46
CA PHE A 8 -0.83 14.39 14.92
C PHE A 8 -1.10 12.89 15.16
N THR A 9 -2.38 12.53 15.16
CA THR A 9 -2.91 11.19 15.33
C THR A 9 -3.42 10.65 14.01
N VAL A 10 -3.09 9.38 13.73
CA VAL A 10 -3.63 8.64 12.58
C VAL A 10 -4.51 7.51 13.09
N ARG A 11 -5.83 7.65 12.93
CA ARG A 11 -6.82 6.64 13.25
C ARG A 11 -7.02 5.72 12.04
N ARG A 12 -6.56 4.49 12.14
CA ARG A 12 -6.76 3.46 11.10
C ARG A 12 -8.06 2.69 11.34
N PHE A 13 -8.77 2.40 10.28
CA PHE A 13 -9.90 1.48 10.29
C PHE A 13 -9.42 0.03 10.21
N GLN A 14 -10.34 -0.92 10.35
CA GLN A 14 -10.00 -2.34 10.23
C GLN A 14 -9.44 -2.64 8.82
N PRO A 15 -8.33 -3.39 8.72
CA PRO A 15 -7.81 -3.84 7.44
C PRO A 15 -8.80 -4.77 6.72
N GLU A 16 -8.92 -4.62 5.41
CA GLU A 16 -9.78 -5.43 4.55
C GLU A 16 -8.98 -5.96 3.35
N LEU A 17 -9.43 -7.08 2.77
CA LEU A 17 -8.88 -7.57 1.50
C LEU A 17 -9.74 -7.08 0.33
N VAL A 18 -9.12 -6.38 -0.61
CA VAL A 18 -9.75 -6.00 -1.88
C VAL A 18 -9.43 -7.05 -2.92
N LEU A 19 -10.45 -7.80 -3.32
CA LEU A 19 -10.35 -8.86 -4.31
C LEU A 19 -10.50 -8.29 -5.73
N PRO A 20 -9.99 -9.01 -6.76
CA PRO A 20 -10.30 -8.69 -8.15
C PRO A 20 -11.81 -8.67 -8.41
N ALA A 21 -12.27 -7.76 -9.27
CA ALA A 21 -13.69 -7.59 -9.57
C ALA A 21 -14.33 -8.77 -10.33
N SER A 22 -13.50 -9.62 -10.94
CA SER A 22 -13.91 -10.84 -11.64
C SER A 22 -12.87 -11.94 -11.45
N SER A 23 -13.22 -13.17 -11.84
CA SER A 23 -12.30 -14.30 -11.74
C SER A 23 -11.02 -14.06 -12.55
N THR A 24 -9.88 -14.36 -11.94
CA THR A 24 -8.56 -14.24 -12.55
C THR A 24 -7.91 -15.62 -12.70
N PRO A 25 -6.90 -15.78 -13.58
CA PRO A 25 -6.15 -17.03 -13.70
C PRO A 25 -5.56 -17.47 -12.35
N ARG A 26 -5.74 -18.75 -12.03
CA ARG A 26 -5.15 -19.42 -10.87
C ARG A 26 -3.90 -20.16 -11.33
N GLU A 27 -2.74 -19.60 -11.03
CA GLU A 27 -1.45 -20.12 -11.48
C GLU A 27 -0.33 -19.72 -10.52
N VAL A 28 0.82 -20.38 -10.67
CA VAL A 28 2.06 -20.00 -9.98
C VAL A 28 2.99 -19.35 -10.98
N LYS A 29 3.45 -18.14 -10.68
CA LYS A 29 4.45 -17.41 -11.48
C LYS A 29 5.78 -17.39 -10.76
N LEU A 30 6.82 -17.97 -11.36
CA LEU A 30 8.17 -17.88 -10.83
C LEU A 30 8.68 -16.44 -10.93
N LEU A 31 9.34 -15.96 -9.88
CA LEU A 31 10.03 -14.67 -9.95
C LEU A 31 11.31 -14.78 -10.79
N SER A 32 11.65 -13.70 -11.48
CA SER A 32 12.91 -13.61 -12.22
C SER A 32 14.10 -13.71 -11.26
N ASP A 33 15.28 -14.03 -11.78
CA ASP A 33 16.50 -14.05 -10.94
C ASP A 33 16.89 -12.66 -10.42
N ILE A 34 16.38 -11.59 -11.04
CA ILE A 34 16.53 -10.22 -10.54
C ILE A 34 15.68 -10.02 -9.29
N ASP A 35 14.42 -10.46 -9.32
CA ASP A 35 13.46 -10.27 -8.21
C ASP A 35 13.65 -11.28 -7.06
N ASP A 36 14.36 -12.38 -7.30
CA ASP A 36 14.58 -13.45 -6.32
C ASP A 36 15.80 -13.19 -5.40
N GLN A 37 16.54 -12.11 -5.64
CA GLN A 37 17.73 -11.76 -4.87
C GLN A 37 17.41 -11.57 -3.39
N GLN A 38 18.18 -12.22 -2.50
CA GLN A 38 17.95 -12.14 -1.05
C GLN A 38 17.96 -10.70 -0.52
N GLY A 39 18.81 -9.84 -1.08
CA GLY A 39 18.90 -8.43 -0.70
C GLY A 39 17.67 -7.59 -1.05
N LEU A 40 16.76 -8.08 -1.90
CA LEU A 40 15.52 -7.40 -2.30
C LEU A 40 14.28 -7.94 -1.57
N ARG A 41 14.43 -8.88 -0.64
CA ARG A 41 13.31 -9.52 0.06
C ARG A 41 12.77 -8.69 1.22
N PHE A 42 12.45 -7.42 0.95
CA PHE A 42 11.91 -6.47 1.91
C PHE A 42 10.78 -5.64 1.28
N ASN A 43 10.01 -4.98 2.13
CA ASN A 43 8.95 -4.08 1.71
C ASN A 43 9.48 -2.63 1.56
N ILE A 44 9.14 -1.98 0.45
CA ILE A 44 9.38 -0.55 0.24
C ILE A 44 8.07 0.22 0.46
N PRO A 45 8.07 1.21 1.37
CA PRO A 45 6.98 2.17 1.46
C PRO A 45 7.11 3.28 0.40
N PHE A 46 6.00 3.61 -0.24
CA PHE A 46 5.81 4.79 -1.08
C PHE A 46 4.66 5.61 -0.50
N ILE A 47 4.84 6.93 -0.45
CA ILE A 47 3.78 7.86 -0.06
C ILE A 47 3.51 8.82 -1.21
N PHE A 48 2.24 8.97 -1.55
CA PHE A 48 1.72 9.94 -2.50
C PHE A 48 0.75 10.84 -1.77
N ILE A 49 0.94 12.15 -1.89
CA ILE A 49 0.11 13.14 -1.20
C ILE A 49 -0.55 14.01 -2.26
N TYR A 50 -1.88 14.05 -2.21
CA TYR A 50 -2.72 14.78 -3.14
C TYR A 50 -3.52 15.84 -2.39
N ARG A 51 -3.60 17.04 -2.97
CA ARG A 51 -4.53 18.07 -2.48
C ARG A 51 -5.97 17.60 -2.71
N HIS A 52 -6.87 17.98 -1.80
CA HIS A 52 -8.29 17.74 -1.98
C HIS A 52 -8.80 18.50 -3.21
N GLU A 53 -9.52 17.80 -4.07
CA GLU A 53 -10.13 18.37 -5.27
C GLU A 53 -11.63 18.62 -4.98
N PRO A 54 -12.17 19.84 -5.20
CA PRO A 54 -13.59 20.13 -4.96
C PRO A 54 -14.57 19.17 -5.64
N SER A 55 -14.21 18.61 -6.80
CA SER A 55 -15.05 17.62 -7.50
C SER A 55 -15.24 16.28 -6.74
N MET A 56 -14.54 16.08 -5.63
CA MET A 56 -14.64 14.90 -4.76
C MET A 56 -15.52 15.13 -3.52
N GLU A 57 -16.09 16.33 -3.33
CA GLU A 57 -16.81 16.70 -2.10
C GLU A 57 -18.02 15.80 -1.78
N GLU A 58 -18.69 15.26 -2.81
CA GLU A 58 -19.83 14.34 -2.66
C GLU A 58 -19.45 12.85 -2.75
N LYS A 59 -18.15 12.54 -2.93
CA LYS A 59 -17.67 11.16 -3.10
C LYS A 59 -16.91 10.71 -1.87
N ASP A 60 -17.02 9.42 -1.57
CA ASP A 60 -16.14 8.76 -0.60
C ASP A 60 -14.86 8.29 -1.34
N PRO A 61 -13.68 8.93 -1.12
CA PRO A 61 -12.45 8.57 -1.81
C PRO A 61 -11.99 7.16 -1.47
N VAL A 62 -12.23 6.67 -0.24
CA VAL A 62 -11.90 5.29 0.15
C VAL A 62 -12.71 4.32 -0.69
N LYS A 63 -14.02 4.54 -0.85
CA LYS A 63 -14.89 3.70 -1.68
C LYS A 63 -14.49 3.74 -3.16
N VAL A 64 -14.18 4.93 -3.69
CA VAL A 64 -13.74 5.11 -5.08
C VAL A 64 -12.44 4.34 -5.35
N LEU A 65 -11.42 4.53 -4.52
CA LEU A 65 -10.13 3.86 -4.67
C LEU A 65 -10.25 2.34 -4.50
N ARG A 66 -11.07 1.87 -3.55
CA ARG A 66 -11.35 0.46 -3.36
C ARG A 66 -11.97 -0.19 -4.61
N ASN A 67 -12.96 0.46 -5.21
CA ASN A 67 -13.61 -0.04 -6.43
C ASN A 67 -12.63 -0.02 -7.62
N ALA A 68 -11.88 1.07 -7.78
CA ALA A 68 -10.87 1.17 -8.83
C ALA A 68 -9.81 0.06 -8.70
N LEU A 69 -9.29 -0.16 -7.49
CA LEU A 69 -8.33 -1.23 -7.20
C LEU A 69 -8.89 -2.61 -7.57
N SER A 70 -10.13 -2.91 -7.18
CA SER A 70 -10.78 -4.20 -7.51
C SER A 70 -10.84 -4.43 -9.02
N GLN A 71 -11.18 -3.40 -9.81
CA GLN A 71 -11.19 -3.49 -11.28
C GLN A 71 -9.78 -3.63 -11.86
N THR A 72 -8.81 -2.86 -11.36
CA THR A 72 -7.41 -2.94 -11.80
C THR A 72 -6.80 -4.31 -11.54
N LEU A 73 -7.15 -4.96 -10.43
CA LEU A 73 -6.65 -6.29 -10.06
C LEU A 73 -7.08 -7.40 -11.01
N VAL A 74 -8.07 -7.19 -11.88
CA VAL A 74 -8.37 -8.14 -12.97
C VAL A 74 -7.21 -8.22 -13.94
N HIS A 75 -6.61 -7.07 -14.27
CA HIS A 75 -5.49 -6.96 -15.22
C HIS A 75 -4.14 -7.20 -14.56
N TYR A 76 -4.00 -6.85 -13.27
CA TYR A 76 -2.79 -7.02 -12.47
C TYR A 76 -2.96 -8.09 -11.39
N TYR A 77 -3.61 -9.19 -11.75
CA TYR A 77 -4.01 -10.25 -10.82
C TYR A 77 -2.89 -10.88 -9.99
N PRO A 78 -1.59 -10.92 -10.40
CA PRO A 78 -0.55 -11.43 -9.52
C PRO A 78 -0.45 -10.64 -8.21
N PHE A 79 -0.79 -9.34 -8.18
CA PHE A 79 -0.77 -8.55 -6.95
C PHE A 79 -1.82 -8.99 -5.91
N ALA A 80 -2.87 -9.68 -6.34
CA ALA A 80 -3.88 -10.27 -5.46
C ALA A 80 -3.47 -11.66 -4.93
N GLY A 81 -2.26 -12.13 -5.25
CA GLY A 81 -1.70 -13.40 -4.78
C GLY A 81 -0.88 -13.31 -3.50
N ARG A 82 -0.05 -14.33 -3.27
CA ARG A 82 0.91 -14.42 -2.15
C ARG A 82 2.28 -14.83 -2.67
N ILE A 83 3.34 -14.29 -2.06
CA ILE A 83 4.70 -14.77 -2.34
C ILE A 83 4.90 -16.08 -1.58
N LYS A 84 5.41 -17.11 -2.27
CA LYS A 84 5.79 -18.40 -1.73
C LYS A 84 7.28 -18.63 -1.93
N GLU A 85 7.89 -19.39 -1.04
CA GLU A 85 9.26 -19.87 -1.18
C GLU A 85 9.22 -21.38 -1.51
N GLY A 86 9.87 -21.77 -2.61
CA GLY A 86 9.95 -23.16 -3.07
C GLY A 86 11.30 -23.82 -2.81
N VAL A 87 11.56 -24.91 -3.53
CA VAL A 87 12.84 -25.65 -3.49
C VAL A 87 14.00 -24.71 -3.82
N GLY A 88 15.09 -24.79 -3.05
CA GLY A 88 16.26 -23.92 -3.24
C GLY A 88 16.00 -22.46 -2.89
N ARG A 89 14.94 -22.16 -2.15
CA ARG A 89 14.50 -20.80 -1.77
C ARG A 89 14.03 -19.92 -2.95
N LYS A 90 13.69 -20.51 -4.09
CA LYS A 90 13.16 -19.79 -5.25
C LYS A 90 11.82 -19.13 -4.90
N LEU A 91 11.72 -17.82 -5.04
CA LEU A 91 10.47 -17.10 -4.86
C LEU A 91 9.54 -17.27 -6.06
N MET A 92 8.25 -17.33 -5.75
CA MET A 92 7.17 -17.38 -6.73
C MET A 92 5.93 -16.68 -6.18
N VAL A 93 5.03 -16.29 -7.08
CA VAL A 93 3.72 -15.74 -6.75
C VAL A 93 2.67 -16.80 -7.01
N ASP A 94 2.02 -17.24 -5.95
CA ASP A 94 0.80 -18.02 -6.02
C ASP A 94 -0.37 -17.06 -6.27
N CYS A 95 -0.92 -17.05 -7.50
CA CYS A 95 -1.97 -16.15 -7.95
C CYS A 95 -3.35 -16.62 -7.43
N THR A 96 -3.51 -16.65 -6.12
CA THR A 96 -4.71 -17.11 -5.41
C THR A 96 -5.90 -16.15 -5.50
N GLY A 97 -5.67 -14.91 -5.96
CA GLY A 97 -6.67 -13.84 -6.02
C GLY A 97 -7.35 -13.52 -4.69
N GLU A 98 -6.71 -13.86 -3.56
CA GLU A 98 -7.17 -13.53 -2.21
C GLU A 98 -7.19 -12.02 -1.92
N GLY A 99 -6.57 -11.22 -2.79
CA GLY A 99 -6.70 -9.77 -2.78
C GLY A 99 -5.53 -9.05 -2.12
N VAL A 100 -5.62 -7.72 -2.21
CA VAL A 100 -4.66 -6.73 -1.68
C VAL A 100 -5.14 -6.23 -0.32
N MET A 101 -4.22 -6.04 0.62
CA MET A 101 -4.55 -5.45 1.92
C MET A 101 -4.88 -3.96 1.73
N PHE A 102 -6.04 -3.53 2.19
CA PHE A 102 -6.51 -2.16 2.07
C PHE A 102 -6.96 -1.63 3.43
N ILE A 103 -6.49 -0.44 3.80
CA ILE A 103 -6.77 0.19 5.09
C ILE A 103 -7.20 1.63 4.85
N GLY A 104 -8.41 1.99 5.25
CA GLY A 104 -8.77 3.40 5.35
C GLY A 104 -8.23 4.00 6.66
N ALA A 105 -7.92 5.29 6.66
CA ALA A 105 -7.48 6.01 7.85
C ALA A 105 -7.96 7.47 7.83
N GLU A 106 -8.00 8.06 9.02
CA GLU A 106 -8.19 9.50 9.25
C GLU A 106 -6.94 10.04 9.93
N ALA A 107 -6.39 11.14 9.41
CA ALA A 107 -5.26 11.83 10.03
C ALA A 107 -5.67 13.27 10.35
N ASP A 108 -5.47 13.71 11.59
CA ASP A 108 -5.80 15.07 12.05
C ASP A 108 -4.68 16.09 11.73
N VAL A 109 -4.15 16.01 10.50
CA VAL A 109 -3.09 16.89 9.99
C VAL A 109 -3.46 17.40 8.60
N THR A 110 -3.15 18.66 8.28
CA THR A 110 -3.36 19.24 6.93
C THR A 110 -2.08 19.26 6.10
N LEU A 111 -2.19 19.44 4.78
CA LEU A 111 -1.02 19.57 3.90
C LEU A 111 -0.13 20.72 4.33
N ASP A 112 -0.75 21.87 4.66
CA ASP A 112 -0.04 23.08 5.05
C ASP A 112 0.75 22.87 6.35
N GLN A 113 0.23 22.04 7.27
CA GLN A 113 0.94 21.65 8.49
C GLN A 113 2.10 20.68 8.21
N LEU A 114 1.96 19.77 7.25
CA LEU A 114 3.07 18.91 6.79
C LEU A 114 4.16 19.72 6.08
N GLY A 115 3.80 20.90 5.54
CA GLY A 115 4.69 21.84 4.87
C GLY A 115 5.00 21.46 3.42
N ASP A 116 5.81 22.29 2.76
CA ASP A 116 6.11 22.14 1.33
C ASP A 116 7.15 21.05 1.02
N SER A 117 7.82 20.52 2.05
CA SER A 117 8.86 19.49 1.91
C SER A 117 8.29 18.08 2.04
N LEU A 118 7.41 17.72 1.10
CA LEU A 118 6.84 16.37 0.96
C LEU A 118 7.78 15.42 0.19
N HIS A 119 9.07 15.75 0.10
CA HIS A 119 10.08 14.96 -0.59
C HIS A 119 10.98 14.22 0.42
N PRO A 120 11.60 13.10 0.02
CA PRO A 120 12.55 12.40 0.89
C PRO A 120 13.74 13.29 1.30
N PRO A 121 14.18 13.26 2.57
CA PRO A 121 13.61 12.51 3.68
C PRO A 121 12.33 13.17 4.23
N PHE A 122 11.22 12.41 4.26
CA PHE A 122 9.94 12.90 4.78
C PHE A 122 9.81 12.55 6.27
N SER A 123 9.81 13.58 7.11
CA SER A 123 9.94 13.44 8.57
C SER A 123 8.80 12.67 9.24
N TYR A 124 7.62 12.64 8.62
CA TYR A 124 6.39 12.07 9.19
C TYR A 124 6.01 10.72 8.58
N LEU A 125 6.94 10.10 7.85
CA LEU A 125 6.68 8.85 7.14
C LEU A 125 6.24 7.76 8.12
N GLN A 126 6.97 7.56 9.22
CA GLN A 126 6.72 6.47 10.17
C GLN A 126 5.34 6.59 10.85
N GLU A 127 4.91 7.80 11.19
CA GLU A 127 3.62 8.08 11.82
C GLU A 127 2.46 7.74 10.88
N LEU A 128 2.65 7.97 9.58
CA LEU A 128 1.66 7.71 8.53
C LEU A 128 1.66 6.25 8.08
N LEU A 129 2.81 5.56 8.09
CA LEU A 129 2.91 4.16 7.67
C LEU A 129 2.05 3.25 8.54
N TYR A 130 1.34 2.32 7.90
CA TYR A 130 0.79 1.18 8.62
C TYR A 130 1.91 0.17 8.86
N ASP A 131 2.34 0.01 10.10
CA ASP A 131 3.21 -1.11 10.44
C ASP A 131 2.37 -2.38 10.56
N VAL A 132 2.51 -3.28 9.58
CA VAL A 132 2.07 -4.66 9.79
C VAL A 132 3.15 -5.29 10.65
N THR A 133 2.88 -5.51 11.93
CA THR A 133 3.81 -6.18 12.84
C THR A 133 4.27 -7.51 12.20
N GLY A 134 5.59 -7.65 11.98
CA GLY A 134 6.17 -8.80 11.27
C GLY A 134 6.22 -8.68 9.73
N SER A 135 6.10 -7.47 9.17
CA SER A 135 6.17 -7.16 7.73
C SER A 135 7.54 -7.35 7.08
N GLU A 136 8.59 -7.64 7.86
CA GLU A 136 9.92 -7.94 7.30
C GLU A 136 9.90 -9.19 6.42
N LEU A 137 8.98 -10.12 6.69
CA LEU A 137 8.82 -11.34 5.91
C LEU A 137 7.75 -11.16 4.83
N ILE A 138 8.19 -11.23 3.58
CA ILE A 138 7.33 -11.12 2.39
C ILE A 138 6.54 -12.41 2.08
N ILE A 139 6.92 -13.54 2.69
CA ILE A 139 6.32 -14.86 2.42
C ILE A 139 4.92 -14.97 3.04
N ASP A 140 3.98 -15.54 2.29
CA ASP A 140 2.58 -15.76 2.69
C ASP A 140 1.81 -14.50 3.09
N ARG A 141 2.30 -13.32 2.70
CA ARG A 141 1.64 -12.04 2.94
C ARG A 141 1.05 -11.45 1.65
N PRO A 142 0.03 -10.58 1.77
CA PRO A 142 -0.43 -9.79 0.64
C PRO A 142 0.74 -9.04 0.00
N ILE A 143 0.86 -9.18 -1.32
CA ILE A 143 1.98 -8.61 -2.09
C ILE A 143 1.95 -7.08 -2.10
N ARG A 144 0.75 -6.51 -1.93
CA ARG A 144 0.50 -5.08 -1.82
C ARG A 144 -0.30 -4.79 -0.55
N LEU A 145 0.07 -3.70 0.11
CA LEU A 145 -0.73 -3.03 1.13
C LEU A 145 -0.95 -1.59 0.69
N ILE A 146 -2.20 -1.13 0.75
CA ILE A 146 -2.59 0.23 0.42
C ILE A 146 -3.30 0.84 1.64
N GLN A 147 -2.74 1.89 2.21
CA GLN A 147 -3.44 2.73 3.18
C GLN A 147 -3.88 4.03 2.49
N VAL A 148 -5.14 4.39 2.67
CA VAL A 148 -5.67 5.68 2.22
C VAL A 148 -6.06 6.48 3.44
N SER A 149 -5.35 7.58 3.70
CA SER A 149 -5.68 8.49 4.80
C SER A 149 -6.35 9.73 4.25
N ILE A 150 -7.57 10.00 4.69
CA ILE A 150 -8.36 11.17 4.30
C ILE A 150 -8.32 12.19 5.42
N ASN A 151 -8.12 13.46 5.05
CA ASN A 151 -8.43 14.61 5.90
C ASN A 151 -9.28 15.60 5.09
N LYS A 152 -9.75 16.69 5.72
CA LYS A 152 -10.64 17.67 5.10
C LYS A 152 -10.03 18.44 3.91
N TYR A 153 -8.72 18.35 3.69
CA TYR A 153 -7.94 19.15 2.73
C TYR A 153 -7.01 18.34 1.83
N CYS A 154 -6.85 17.03 2.05
CA CYS A 154 -5.86 16.17 1.40
C CYS A 154 -6.28 14.71 1.42
N ILE A 155 -5.75 13.98 0.45
CA ILE A 155 -5.74 12.52 0.42
C ILE A 155 -4.28 12.10 0.40
N SER A 156 -3.87 11.26 1.35
CA SER A 156 -2.60 10.56 1.29
C SER A 156 -2.84 9.11 0.93
N ILE A 157 -2.09 8.61 -0.05
CA ILE A 157 -2.07 7.21 -0.45
C ILE A 157 -0.69 6.68 -0.10
N ILE A 158 -0.66 5.70 0.78
CA ILE A 158 0.55 4.99 1.15
C ILE A 158 0.46 3.61 0.55
N MET A 159 1.47 3.25 -0.24
CA MET A 159 1.60 1.93 -0.82
C MET A 159 2.83 1.26 -0.23
N ILE A 160 2.66 0.11 0.39
CA ILE A 160 3.75 -0.75 0.83
C ILE A 160 3.76 -1.97 -0.07
N THR A 161 4.91 -2.27 -0.64
CA THR A 161 5.08 -3.38 -1.58
C THR A 161 6.40 -4.09 -1.39
N ALA A 162 6.40 -5.41 -1.58
CA ALA A 162 7.64 -6.15 -1.79
C ALA A 162 8.37 -5.59 -3.03
N HIS A 163 9.70 -5.57 -3.01
CA HIS A 163 10.54 -5.15 -4.13
C HIS A 163 10.54 -6.22 -5.24
N ILE A 164 9.43 -6.34 -5.96
CA ILE A 164 9.24 -7.28 -7.07
C ILE A 164 8.79 -6.50 -8.30
N PHE A 165 9.58 -6.56 -9.36
CA PHE A 165 9.21 -6.10 -10.69
C PHE A 165 8.45 -7.22 -11.41
N PHE A 166 7.33 -6.89 -12.05
CA PHE A 166 6.57 -7.81 -12.92
C PHE A 166 6.76 -7.38 -14.37
#